data_AF-A0AAU2TLP1-F1
#
_entry.id   AF-A0AAU2TLP1-F1
#
_cell.length_a   1.000
_cell.length_b   1.000
_cell.length_c   1.000
_cell.angle_alpha   90.00
_cell.angle_beta   90.00
_cell.angle_gamma   90.00
#
_symmetry.space_group_name_H-M   'P 1'
#
loop_
_entity.id
_entity.type
_entity.pdbx_description
1 polymer ?
#
loop_
_entity_poly.entity_id
_entity_poly.type
_entity_poly.pdbx_seq_one_letter_code
_entity_poly.pdbx_strand_id
1 'polypeptide(L)'
;MAVQIVFTDRTRADKAYADEQVGKTEKHEYRYALLSGGVLALYRGVHTLNRKGESTEVRWEEFALLGPAAWFGVTGDRVNH
;
A
#
# COMPACT_ATOMS: atom_id res chain seq x y z
N MET A 1 -8.45 1.40 8.50
CA MET A 1 -8.13 2.80 8.15
C MET A 1 -7.46 2.73 6.80
N ALA A 2 -7.99 3.42 5.79
CA ALA A 2 -7.53 3.29 4.41
C ALA A 2 -6.51 4.39 4.10
N VAL A 3 -5.25 4.03 3.90
CA VAL A 3 -4.31 4.91 3.20
C VAL A 3 -4.67 4.82 1.73
N GLN A 4 -5.20 5.88 1.13
CA GLN A 4 -5.40 5.92 -0.33
C GLN A 4 -4.14 6.52 -0.96
N ILE A 5 -3.43 5.72 -1.74
CA ILE A 5 -2.30 6.22 -2.53
C ILE A 5 -2.73 6.33 -3.98
N VAL A 6 -2.86 7.55 -4.49
CA VAL A 6 -3.21 7.84 -5.89
C VAL A 6 -1.95 8.16 -6.68
N PHE A 7 -1.73 7.43 -7.77
CA PHE A 7 -0.59 7.64 -8.67
C PHE A 7 -1.03 8.20 -10.00
N THR A 8 -0.63 9.44 -10.31
CA THR A 8 -0.80 10.01 -11.64
C THR A 8 0.53 9.96 -12.37
N ASP A 9 0.80 8.79 -12.94
CA ASP A 9 1.82 8.67 -13.99
C ASP A 9 1.13 9.03 -15.31
N ARG A 10 1.62 10.04 -16.03
CA ARG A 10 1.04 10.43 -17.34
C ARG A 10 1.03 9.29 -18.36
N THR A 11 1.74 8.20 -18.10
CA THR A 11 1.79 7.00 -18.95
C THR A 11 0.88 5.87 -18.48
N ARG A 12 0.22 5.97 -17.31
CA ARG A 12 -0.63 4.91 -16.75
C ARG A 12 -1.93 5.47 -16.18
N ALA A 13 -2.96 4.64 -16.14
CA ALA A 13 -4.20 4.99 -15.45
C ALA A 13 -3.93 5.18 -13.95
N ASP A 14 -4.64 6.12 -13.32
CA ASP A 14 -4.57 6.34 -11.89
C ASP A 14 -4.87 5.04 -11.14
N LYS A 15 -4.00 4.67 -10.21
CA LYS A 15 -4.22 3.53 -9.31
C LYS A 15 -4.37 4.02 -7.89
N ALA A 16 -5.40 3.52 -7.21
CA ALA A 16 -5.65 3.70 -5.80
C ALA A 16 -5.40 2.39 -5.06
N TYR A 17 -4.57 2.42 -4.02
CA TYR A 17 -4.38 1.31 -3.10
C TYR A 17 -4.93 1.71 -1.75
N ALA A 18 -5.68 0.83 -1.09
CA ALA A 18 -6.28 1.06 0.21
C ALA A 18 -6.23 -0.24 1.03
N ASP A 19 -6.00 -0.13 2.33
CA ASP A 19 -6.09 -1.27 3.23
C ASP A 19 -7.47 -1.91 3.13
N GLU A 20 -7.51 -3.18 2.76
CA GLU A 20 -8.75 -3.89 2.51
C GLU A 20 -8.67 -5.31 3.08
N GLN A 21 -9.80 -5.81 3.55
CA GLN A 21 -9.92 -7.21 3.89
C GLN A 21 -10.33 -7.98 2.63
N VAL A 22 -9.44 -8.86 2.16
CA VAL A 22 -9.68 -9.69 0.98
C VAL A 22 -10.27 -11.02 1.45
N GLY A 23 -11.61 -11.05 1.53
CA GLY A 23 -12.33 -12.25 1.98
C GLY A 23 -12.28 -12.45 3.50
N LYS A 24 -12.36 -13.70 3.97
CA LYS A 24 -12.42 -14.03 5.42
C LYS A 24 -11.09 -14.36 6.06
N THR A 25 -10.07 -14.63 5.25
CA THR A 25 -8.79 -15.21 5.69
C THR A 25 -7.60 -14.32 5.35
N GLU A 26 -7.82 -13.18 4.70
CA GLU A 26 -6.75 -12.34 4.20
C GLU A 26 -7.08 -10.86 4.36
N LYS A 27 -6.08 -10.07 4.73
CA LYS A 27 -6.15 -8.60 4.75
C LYS A 27 -4.91 -8.04 4.08
N HIS A 28 -5.08 -7.05 3.24
CA HIS A 28 -3.98 -6.30 2.64
C HIS A 28 -3.76 -5.00 3.41
N GLU A 29 -2.50 -4.71 3.67
CA GLU A 29 -2.02 -3.43 4.19
C GLU A 29 -1.06 -2.83 3.16
N TYR A 30 -1.21 -1.55 2.82
CA TYR A 30 -0.36 -0.89 1.83
C TYR A 30 0.51 0.17 2.48
N ARG A 31 1.81 0.13 2.15
CA ARG A 31 2.81 1.10 2.63
C ARG A 31 3.63 1.64 1.48
N TYR A 32 4.27 2.79 1.70
CA TYR A 32 5.20 3.38 0.75
C TYR A 32 6.46 3.87 1.46
N ALA A 33 7.57 3.92 0.72
CA ALA A 33 8.80 4.58 1.14
C ALA A 33 9.33 5.47 0.02
N LEU A 34 9.73 6.70 0.35
CA LEU A 34 10.46 7.57 -0.56
C LEU A 34 11.95 7.27 -0.43
N LEU A 35 12.54 6.72 -1.47
CA LEU A 35 13.95 6.40 -1.57
C LEU A 35 14.76 7.61 -2.06
N SER A 36 16.09 7.49 -1.99
CA SER A 36 17.00 8.47 -2.58
C SER A 36 16.72 8.69 -4.06
N GLY A 37 16.83 9.93 -4.54
CA GLY A 37 16.58 10.27 -5.94
C GLY A 37 15.11 10.42 -6.30
N GLY A 38 14.22 10.52 -5.31
CA GLY A 38 12.79 10.75 -5.51
C GLY A 38 12.02 9.54 -6.02
N VAL A 39 12.64 8.34 -5.96
CA VAL A 39 11.99 7.08 -6.31
C VAL A 39 11.06 6.68 -5.17
N LEU A 40 9.85 6.25 -5.50
CA LEU A 40 8.89 5.75 -4.54
C LEU A 40 8.79 4.22 -4.63
N ALA A 41 9.00 3.54 -3.52
CA ALA A 41 8.77 2.09 -3.39
C ALA A 41 7.44 1.83 -2.71
N LEU A 42 6.68 0.87 -3.24
CA LEU A 42 5.37 0.47 -2.72
C LEU A 42 5.42 -0.97 -2.22
N TYR A 43 4.88 -1.15 -1.02
CA TYR A 43 4.87 -2.41 -0.32
C TYR A 43 3.43 -2.84 -0.05
N ARG A 44 3.18 -4.13 -0.22
CA ARG A 44 1.93 -4.78 0.18
C ARG A 44 2.24 -5.78 1.28
N GLY A 45 1.57 -5.63 2.41
CA GLY A 45 1.54 -6.59 3.51
C GLY A 45 0.32 -7.47 3.32
N VAL A 46 0.54 -8.76 3.04
CA VAL A 46 -0.53 -9.75 2.99
C VAL A 46 -0.62 -10.42 4.36
N HIS A 47 -1.68 -10.12 5.10
CA HIS A 47 -1.96 -10.67 6.42
C HIS A 47 -2.86 -11.90 6.30
N THR A 48 -2.41 -13.04 6.78
CA THR A 48 -3.29 -14.20 6.97
C THR A 48 -4.07 -14.02 8.27
N LEU A 49 -5.40 -14.18 8.19
CA LEU A 49 -6.32 -14.01 9.32
C LEU A 49 -6.78 -15.37 9.88
N ASN A 50 -6.80 -15.49 11.20
CA ASN A 50 -7.42 -16.63 11.88
C ASN A 50 -8.95 -16.51 11.90
N ARG A 51 -9.64 -17.52 12.45
CA ARG A 51 -11.12 -17.51 12.58
C ARG A 51 -11.68 -16.36 13.43
N LYS A 52 -10.85 -15.68 14.22
CA LYS A 52 -11.20 -14.50 15.02
C LYS A 52 -10.94 -13.18 14.28
N GLY A 53 -10.40 -13.22 13.06
CA GLY A 53 -10.04 -12.04 12.28
C GLY A 53 -8.70 -11.40 12.69
N GLU A 54 -7.91 -12.09 13.51
CA GLU A 54 -6.59 -11.59 13.94
C GLU A 54 -5.52 -12.02 12.94
N SER A 55 -4.57 -11.12 12.66
CA SER A 55 -3.43 -11.44 11.81
C SER A 55 -2.49 -12.41 12.54
N THR A 56 -2.23 -13.56 11.92
CA THR A 56 -1.30 -14.57 12.42
C THR A 56 0.08 -14.47 11.78
N GLU A 57 0.11 -14.00 10.55
CA GLU A 57 1.32 -13.84 9.75
C GLU A 57 1.15 -12.63 8.83
N VAL A 58 2.25 -11.93 8.56
CA VAL A 58 2.30 -10.87 7.56
C VAL A 58 3.49 -11.10 6.63
N ARG A 59 3.23 -11.15 5.33
CA ARG A 59 4.27 -11.16 4.30
C ARG A 59 4.30 -9.82 3.60
N TRP A 60 5.40 -9.11 3.74
CA TRP A 60 5.66 -7.88 3.01
C TRP A 60 6.34 -8.18 1.68
N GLU A 61 5.82 -7.60 0.61
CA GLU A 61 6.45 -7.63 -0.71
C GLU A 61 6.49 -6.24 -1.31
N GLU A 62 7.61 -5.91 -1.94
CA GLU A 62 7.70 -4.79 -2.86
C GLU A 62 6.98 -5.19 -4.15
N PHE A 63 5.97 -4.44 -4.55
CA PHE A 63 5.18 -4.77 -5.74
C PHE A 63 5.27 -3.69 -6.83
N ALA A 64 5.82 -2.52 -6.51
CA ALA A 64 6.05 -1.46 -7.50
C ALA A 64 7.15 -0.47 -7.06
N LEU A 65 7.90 -0.01 -8.04
CA LEU A 65 8.85 1.11 -7.96
C LEU A 65 8.42 2.18 -8.97
N LEU A 66 8.29 3.42 -8.52
CA LEU A 66 7.90 4.56 -9.34
C LEU A 66 9.05 5.58 -9.36
N GLY A 67 9.40 6.03 -10.55
CA GLY A 67 10.45 7.03 -10.73
C GLY A 67 10.06 8.42 -10.23
N PRO A 68 11.02 9.34 -10.09
CA PRO A 68 10.82 10.70 -9.57
C PRO A 68 9.88 11.60 -10.39
N ALA A 69 9.52 11.17 -11.61
CA ALA A 69 8.53 11.87 -12.43
C ALA A 69 7.07 11.50 -12.07
N ALA A 70 6.86 10.51 -11.20
CA ALA A 70 5.54 10.13 -10.74
C ALA A 70 5.02 11.15 -9.72
N TRP A 71 3.90 11.81 -10.04
CA TRP A 71 3.17 12.62 -9.08
C TRP A 71 2.26 11.69 -8.28
N PHE A 72 2.37 11.70 -6.96
CA PHE A 72 1.54 10.89 -6.09
C PHE A 72 0.88 11.75 -5.02
N GLY A 73 -0.39 11.46 -4.75
CA GLY A 73 -1.14 12.02 -3.63
C GLY A 73 -1.38 10.91 -2.61
N VAL A 74 -1.04 11.16 -1.35
CA VAL A 74 -1.43 10.30 -0.23
C VAL A 74 -2.56 11.02 0.50
N THR A 75 -3.73 10.41 0.52
CA THR A 75 -4.88 10.90 1.29
C THR A 75 -5.30 9.85 2.30
N GLY A 76 -5.43 10.24 3.56
CA GLY A 76 -5.80 9.34 4.64
C GLY A 76 -5.29 9.87 5.98
N ASP A 77 -5.93 9.44 7.05
CA ASP A 77 -5.50 9.79 8.40
C ASP A 77 -4.16 9.11 8.72
N ARG A 78 -3.15 9.90 9.07
CA ARG A 78 -1.83 9.42 9.46
C ARG A 78 -1.95 8.72 10.82
N VAL A 79 -1.85 7.39 10.84
CA VAL A 79 -1.68 6.65 12.10
C VAL A 79 -0.24 6.87 12.55
N ASN A 80 -0.04 7.80 13.49
CA ASN A 80 1.20 7.84 14.26
C ASN A 80 1.19 6.59 15.16
N HIS A 81 2.13 5.68 14.91
CA HIS A 81 2.37 4.52 15.75
C HIS A 81 3.31 4.87 16.89
#